data_AF-A0A943JL01-F1
#
_entry.id   AF-A0A943JL01-F1
#
_cell.length_a   1.000
_cell.length_b   1.000
_cell.length_c   1.000
_cell.angle_alpha   90.00
_cell.angle_beta   90.00
_cell.angle_gamma   90.00
#
_symmetry.space_group_name_H-M   'P 1'
#
loop_
_entity.id
_entity.type
_entity.pdbx_description
1 polymer ?
#
loop_
_entity_poly.entity_id
_entity_poly.type
_entity_poly.pdbx_seq_one_letter_code
_entity_poly.pdbx_strand_id
1 'polypeptide(L)'
;MKKYENESEYNDERQTIPWGRMIVIAISLLAIFIVILLLLKSCNGDRTPNLENDLLNAGKKYYAEKTSLLPNSAGECRTVILSELLRNKLLDSYDYKTCNGEKTYVKVCKLESGREQYIPILSCEKQNTTFNVWNEGTESDIIKDSTDVRFTFLGEEFKSSTGTTKAYYPNNASNPNGVNSYYTSIPSKGYTEKDSKTDAAYKWYTEKTTKVYWNNGEYSSTQPKGYTTKGNSKTVTKTTTTKPSTASYRTIKENTLYRTGKVAYPFKYECVDPNLSRYNETTKKFENTLISTTKCEERNSDTFKNTANVFYTCDGVNQVSKGSECSKFTDWTTTKCESNSKTGVVCEKKTGYTYTDKVWQWYKETSVKSYYPGGKTTADKENTYYVTSPVKGAIKDTSTKATAYKFYKNVEGTSGSEEWVTITNGYVSETELVQAFSELGYKVNSLKDIIDNENLRYQVKLEYRNRISK
;
A
#
# COMPACT_ATOMS: atom_id res chain seq x y z
N MET A 1 1.81 -112.81 77.77
CA MET A 1 2.93 -113.52 78.44
C MET A 1 4.21 -112.75 78.10
N LYS A 2 4.96 -112.32 79.14
CA LYS A 2 6.26 -111.59 79.14
C LYS A 2 6.24 -110.16 78.55
N LYS A 3 6.41 -109.05 79.28
CA LYS A 3 7.34 -108.54 80.32
C LYS A 3 8.76 -108.10 79.82
N TYR A 4 8.98 -106.76 79.91
CA TYR A 4 10.18 -105.94 80.32
C TYR A 4 11.37 -105.90 79.34
N GLU A 5 12.22 -104.86 79.22
CA GLU A 5 12.91 -103.92 80.16
C GLU A 5 13.26 -102.58 79.43
N ASN A 6 13.26 -101.38 80.05
CA ASN A 6 14.38 -100.62 80.73
C ASN A 6 15.61 -100.35 79.82
N GLU A 7 16.35 -99.21 79.82
CA GLU A 7 16.66 -98.20 80.84
C GLU A 7 17.54 -97.03 80.29
N SER A 8 17.62 -95.93 81.06
CA SER A 8 18.80 -95.03 81.33
C SER A 8 19.27 -93.99 80.26
N GLU A 9 19.20 -92.68 80.53
CA GLU A 9 20.22 -91.75 81.14
C GLU A 9 21.30 -91.26 80.13
N TYR A 10 21.95 -90.09 80.18
CA TYR A 10 21.83 -88.77 80.83
C TYR A 10 22.98 -87.88 80.22
N ASN A 11 22.85 -86.54 80.33
CA ASN A 11 23.89 -85.47 80.24
C ASN A 11 24.47 -84.89 78.92
N ASP A 12 24.12 -83.62 78.69
CA ASP A 12 24.94 -82.38 78.78
C ASP A 12 26.31 -82.27 78.06
N GLU A 13 26.45 -81.33 77.11
CA GLU A 13 27.51 -80.29 77.09
C GLU A 13 27.49 -79.35 75.85
N ARG A 14 27.56 -78.04 76.16
CA ARG A 14 28.33 -76.92 75.57
C ARG A 14 28.42 -76.64 74.05
N GLN A 15 28.10 -75.37 73.77
CA GLN A 15 28.26 -74.59 72.54
C GLN A 15 29.67 -74.59 71.95
N THR A 16 29.75 -74.84 70.64
CA THR A 16 30.81 -74.34 69.76
C THR A 16 30.17 -73.55 68.61
N ILE A 17 30.53 -72.28 68.45
CA ILE A 17 30.05 -71.45 67.33
C ILE A 17 30.63 -72.02 66.03
N PRO A 18 29.80 -72.48 65.07
CA PRO A 18 30.28 -73.16 63.89
C PRO A 18 30.78 -72.13 62.87
N TRP A 19 32.10 -71.88 62.85
CA TRP A 19 32.78 -71.03 61.86
C TRP A 19 32.45 -71.40 60.40
N GLY A 20 32.07 -72.65 60.13
CA GLY A 20 31.60 -73.09 58.81
C GLY A 20 30.32 -72.39 58.32
N ARG A 21 29.40 -72.00 59.22
CA ARG A 21 28.15 -71.30 58.82
C ARG A 21 28.39 -69.82 58.51
N MET A 22 29.33 -69.17 59.18
CA MET A 22 29.70 -67.77 58.91
C MET A 22 30.44 -67.62 57.58
N ILE A 23 31.29 -68.59 57.21
CA ILE A 23 32.00 -68.59 55.92
C ILE A 23 31.02 -68.79 54.76
N VAL A 24 30.03 -69.68 54.90
CA VAL A 24 29.00 -69.90 53.88
C VAL A 24 28.13 -68.65 53.70
N ILE A 25 27.72 -67.99 54.78
CA ILE A 25 26.96 -66.73 54.71
C ILE A 25 27.80 -65.61 54.07
N ALA A 26 29.08 -65.51 54.41
CA ALA A 26 29.99 -64.52 53.82
C ALA A 26 30.21 -64.76 52.32
N ILE A 27 30.36 -66.01 51.88
CA ILE A 27 30.50 -66.37 50.46
C ILE A 27 29.19 -66.14 49.71
N SER A 28 28.03 -66.44 50.30
CA SER A 28 26.73 -66.13 49.71
C SER A 28 26.49 -64.62 49.57
N LEU A 29 26.87 -63.82 50.58
CA LEU A 29 26.78 -62.36 50.49
C LEU A 29 27.79 -61.79 49.48
N LEU A 30 28.99 -62.36 49.38
CA LEU A 30 29.97 -61.97 48.36
C LEU A 30 29.47 -62.33 46.96
N ALA A 31 28.84 -63.49 46.78
CA ALA A 31 28.25 -63.90 45.51
C ALA A 31 27.06 -63.01 45.14
N ILE A 32 26.19 -62.65 46.08
CA ILE A 32 25.10 -61.69 45.85
C ILE A 32 25.68 -60.30 45.53
N PHE A 33 26.73 -59.86 46.22
CA PHE A 33 27.40 -58.59 45.96
C PHE A 33 28.09 -58.58 44.59
N ILE A 34 28.69 -59.70 44.16
CA ILE A 34 29.27 -59.89 42.82
C ILE A 34 28.15 -59.92 41.77
N VAL A 35 27.01 -60.56 42.03
CA VAL A 35 25.85 -60.53 41.12
C VAL A 35 25.27 -59.12 41.03
N ILE A 36 25.19 -58.38 42.13
CA ILE A 36 24.78 -56.97 42.15
C ILE A 36 25.80 -56.11 41.40
N LEU A 37 27.10 -56.33 41.58
CA LEU A 37 28.17 -55.66 40.82
C LEU A 37 28.15 -56.03 39.34
N LEU A 38 27.81 -57.27 38.99
CA LEU A 38 27.66 -57.74 37.61
C LEU A 38 26.37 -57.19 36.98
N LEU A 39 25.29 -57.02 37.74
CA LEU A 39 24.08 -56.34 37.31
C LEU A 39 24.32 -54.83 37.16
N LEU A 40 25.08 -54.19 38.06
CA LEU A 40 25.50 -52.79 37.96
C LEU A 40 26.51 -52.57 36.82
N LYS A 41 27.43 -53.51 36.57
CA LYS A 41 28.32 -53.50 35.38
C LYS A 41 27.57 -53.79 34.08
N SER A 42 26.52 -54.61 34.12
CA SER A 42 25.63 -54.87 32.97
C SER A 42 24.76 -53.64 32.64
N CYS A 43 24.47 -52.79 33.62
CA CYS A 43 23.82 -51.49 33.40
C CYS A 43 24.78 -50.36 32.99
N ASN A 44 26.09 -50.50 33.24
CA ASN A 44 27.12 -49.55 32.82
C ASN A 44 28.01 -50.15 31.72
N GLY A 45 27.38 -50.62 30.65
CA GLY A 45 28.10 -50.69 29.37
C GLY A 45 28.49 -49.27 28.98
N ASP A 46 29.75 -49.05 28.60
CA ASP A 46 30.20 -47.85 27.89
C ASP A 46 29.35 -47.69 26.61
N ARG A 47 28.15 -47.13 26.76
CA ARG A 47 27.35 -46.67 25.63
C ARG A 47 27.88 -45.31 25.29
N THR A 48 28.78 -45.24 24.32
CA THR A 48 28.85 -44.04 23.48
C THR A 48 27.44 -43.82 22.92
N PRO A 49 26.72 -42.75 23.33
CA PRO A 49 25.33 -42.56 22.95
C PRO A 49 25.23 -42.39 21.44
N ASN A 50 24.31 -43.12 20.81
CA ASN A 50 24.03 -42.94 19.39
C ASN A 50 22.89 -41.93 19.30
N LEU A 51 23.27 -40.65 19.36
CA LEU A 51 22.32 -39.54 19.44
C LEU A 51 21.23 -39.58 18.35
N GLU A 52 21.53 -40.10 17.15
CA GLU A 52 20.55 -40.25 16.07
C GLU A 52 19.53 -41.34 16.38
N ASN A 53 19.99 -42.53 16.74
CA ASN A 53 19.13 -43.68 17.04
C ASN A 53 18.33 -43.48 18.33
N ASP A 54 18.96 -42.90 19.34
CA ASP A 54 18.32 -42.60 20.62
C ASP A 54 17.20 -41.56 20.41
N LEU A 55 17.46 -40.52 19.61
CA LEU A 55 16.47 -39.50 19.25
C LEU A 55 15.29 -40.12 18.47
N LEU A 56 15.59 -40.96 17.46
CA LEU A 56 14.58 -41.67 16.68
C LEU A 56 13.67 -42.52 17.57
N ASN A 57 14.25 -43.32 18.47
CA ASN A 57 13.51 -44.19 19.37
C ASN A 57 12.64 -43.39 20.34
N ALA A 58 13.15 -42.28 20.87
CA ALA A 58 12.38 -41.36 21.70
C ALA A 58 11.19 -40.76 20.95
N GLY A 59 11.38 -40.33 19.69
CA GLY A 59 10.29 -39.83 18.85
C GLY A 59 9.21 -40.88 18.59
N LYS A 60 9.60 -42.12 18.24
CA LYS A 60 8.64 -43.23 18.08
C LYS A 60 7.85 -43.50 19.35
N LYS A 61 8.53 -43.53 20.50
CA LYS A 61 7.86 -43.71 21.80
C LYS A 61 6.90 -42.56 22.12
N TYR A 62 7.30 -41.32 21.84
CA TYR A 62 6.45 -40.15 22.03
C TYR A 62 5.13 -40.26 21.26
N TYR A 63 5.17 -40.61 19.98
CA TYR A 63 3.98 -40.74 19.15
C TYR A 63 3.18 -42.03 19.44
N ALA A 64 3.83 -43.10 19.90
CA ALA A 64 3.13 -44.29 20.38
C ALA A 64 2.27 -44.01 21.63
N GLU A 65 2.74 -43.12 22.52
CA GLU A 65 1.96 -42.67 23.69
C GLU A 65 0.93 -41.59 23.35
N LYS A 66 1.14 -40.85 22.26
CA LYS A 66 0.30 -39.71 21.84
C LYS A 66 -0.18 -39.89 20.40
N THR A 67 -0.90 -40.98 20.15
CA THR A 67 -1.33 -41.38 18.80
C THR A 67 -2.20 -40.33 18.10
N SER A 68 -2.94 -39.50 18.85
CA SER A 68 -3.73 -38.38 18.30
C SER A 68 -2.88 -37.27 17.66
N LEU A 69 -1.58 -37.24 17.94
CA LEU A 69 -0.64 -36.27 17.38
C LEU A 69 0.05 -36.77 16.10
N LEU A 70 -0.21 -38.01 15.68
CA LEU A 70 0.29 -38.55 14.43
C LEU A 70 -0.34 -37.84 13.22
N PRO A 71 0.38 -37.74 12.09
CA PRO A 71 -0.21 -37.30 10.83
C PRO A 71 -1.37 -38.23 10.44
N ASN A 72 -2.48 -37.65 10.03
CA ASN A 72 -3.73 -38.38 9.76
C ASN A 72 -3.94 -38.61 8.26
N SER A 73 -3.44 -37.72 7.42
CA SER A 73 -3.61 -37.75 5.96
C SER A 73 -2.30 -38.01 5.22
N ALA A 74 -2.37 -38.59 4.02
CA ALA A 74 -1.19 -38.82 3.18
C ALA A 74 -0.50 -37.50 2.81
N GLY A 75 0.82 -37.46 2.94
CA GLY A 75 1.68 -36.29 2.73
C GLY A 75 1.78 -35.35 3.94
N GLU A 76 1.04 -35.60 5.01
CA GLU A 76 1.09 -34.80 6.22
C GLU A 76 2.32 -35.18 7.07
N CYS A 77 2.99 -34.16 7.64
CA CYS A 77 4.11 -34.34 8.55
C CYS A 77 3.86 -33.67 9.90
N ARG A 78 4.43 -34.24 10.96
CA ARG A 78 4.47 -33.69 12.32
C ARG A 78 5.89 -33.79 12.86
N THR A 79 6.21 -32.88 13.78
CA THR A 79 7.53 -32.85 14.41
C THR A 79 7.38 -32.81 15.93
N VAL A 80 8.30 -33.50 16.61
CA VAL A 80 8.51 -33.37 18.04
C VAL A 80 9.95 -32.93 18.27
N ILE A 81 10.10 -31.75 18.86
CA ILE A 81 11.41 -31.14 19.11
C ILE A 81 12.07 -31.74 20.36
N LEU A 82 13.39 -31.63 20.44
CA LEU A 82 14.20 -32.19 21.53
C LEU A 82 13.75 -31.71 22.91
N SER A 83 13.38 -30.43 23.05
CA SER A 83 12.92 -29.88 24.33
C SER A 83 11.64 -30.55 24.85
N GLU A 84 10.76 -31.01 23.96
CA GLU A 84 9.57 -31.77 24.32
C GLU A 84 9.93 -33.20 24.74
N LEU A 85 10.82 -33.87 24.01
CA LEU A 85 11.27 -35.22 24.34
C LEU A 85 11.97 -35.28 25.70
N LEU A 86 12.81 -34.28 26.01
CA LEU A 86 13.46 -34.14 27.33
C LEU A 86 12.45 -33.91 28.45
N ARG A 87 11.44 -33.05 28.22
CA ARG A 87 10.36 -32.78 29.20
C ARG A 87 9.55 -34.03 29.53
N ASN A 88 9.34 -34.89 28.53
CA ASN A 88 8.67 -36.19 28.68
C ASN A 88 9.62 -37.28 29.22
N LYS A 89 10.86 -36.95 29.60
CA LYS A 89 11.87 -37.88 30.13
C LYS A 89 12.17 -39.07 29.19
N LEU A 90 12.13 -38.82 27.88
CA LEU A 90 12.40 -39.82 26.86
C LEU A 90 13.88 -39.87 26.44
N LEU A 91 14.67 -38.87 26.83
CA LEU A 91 16.09 -38.70 26.53
C LEU A 91 16.83 -38.13 27.75
N ASP A 92 18.13 -38.36 27.84
CA ASP A 92 19.01 -37.73 28.84
C ASP A 92 19.48 -36.35 28.34
N SER A 93 19.33 -35.31 29.16
CA SER A 93 19.76 -33.96 28.78
C SER A 93 21.27 -33.82 28.65
N TYR A 94 22.04 -34.64 29.36
CA TYR A 94 23.50 -34.61 29.32
C TYR A 94 24.05 -34.98 27.94
N ASP A 95 23.45 -35.97 27.28
CA ASP A 95 23.88 -36.48 25.97
C ASP A 95 23.64 -35.46 24.84
N TYR A 96 22.63 -34.59 24.98
CA TYR A 96 22.24 -33.61 23.97
C TYR A 96 22.67 -32.17 24.30
N LYS A 97 23.57 -31.97 25.27
CA LYS A 97 23.98 -30.62 25.74
C LYS A 97 24.56 -29.71 24.66
N THR A 98 25.15 -30.27 23.60
CA THR A 98 25.71 -29.53 22.45
C THR A 98 24.72 -29.38 21.30
N CYS A 99 23.48 -29.85 21.45
CA CYS A 99 22.46 -29.83 20.41
C CYS A 99 21.49 -28.67 20.63
N ASN A 100 21.07 -28.04 19.53
CA ASN A 100 20.05 -27.01 19.58
C ASN A 100 18.67 -27.65 19.79
N GLY A 101 17.97 -27.24 20.86
CA GLY A 101 16.68 -27.82 21.27
C GLY A 101 15.50 -27.66 20.30
N GLU A 102 15.52 -26.63 19.45
CA GLU A 102 14.44 -26.34 18.48
C GLU A 102 14.75 -26.91 17.09
N LYS A 103 16.04 -26.98 16.73
CA LYS A 103 16.52 -27.50 15.44
C LYS A 103 16.83 -29.00 15.47
N THR A 104 16.80 -29.60 16.65
CA THR A 104 16.93 -31.05 16.85
C THR A 104 15.54 -31.61 17.10
N TYR A 105 15.07 -32.51 16.24
CA TYR A 105 13.70 -33.01 16.29
C TYR A 105 13.57 -34.37 15.62
N VAL A 106 12.47 -35.07 15.91
CA VAL A 106 12.02 -36.19 15.09
C VAL A 106 10.84 -35.72 14.25
N LYS A 107 10.93 -35.92 12.94
CA LYS A 107 9.81 -35.73 12.03
C LYS A 107 9.17 -37.08 11.72
N VAL A 108 7.85 -37.14 11.77
CA VAL A 108 7.06 -38.27 11.31
C VAL A 108 6.16 -37.77 10.18
N CYS A 109 6.17 -38.47 9.06
CA CYS A 109 5.31 -38.17 7.92
C CYS A 109 4.47 -39.41 7.56
N LYS A 110 3.23 -39.20 7.14
CA LYS A 110 2.36 -40.27 6.64
C LYS A 110 2.49 -40.37 5.13
N LEU A 111 2.91 -41.53 4.65
CA LEU A 111 3.07 -41.79 3.22
C LEU A 111 1.71 -42.15 2.58
N GLU A 112 1.65 -42.22 1.24
CA GLU A 112 0.43 -42.57 0.51
C GLU A 112 -0.04 -43.99 0.82
N SER A 113 0.89 -44.91 1.08
CA SER A 113 0.61 -46.27 1.57
C SER A 113 0.00 -46.31 2.99
N GLY A 114 -0.06 -45.18 3.68
CA GLY A 114 -0.48 -45.08 5.08
C GLY A 114 0.64 -45.39 6.08
N ARG A 115 1.82 -45.82 5.63
CA ARG A 115 2.99 -46.06 6.48
C ARG A 115 3.54 -44.75 7.04
N GLU A 116 4.00 -44.80 8.28
CA GLU A 116 4.73 -43.70 8.91
C GLU A 116 6.23 -43.78 8.59
N GLN A 117 6.79 -42.66 8.12
CA GLN A 117 8.23 -42.47 7.96
C GLN A 117 8.75 -41.52 9.04
N TYR A 118 9.59 -42.05 9.92
CA TYR A 118 10.29 -41.26 10.93
C TYR A 118 11.66 -40.83 10.41
N ILE A 119 12.14 -39.68 10.85
CA ILE A 119 13.52 -39.25 10.60
C ILE A 119 14.02 -38.39 11.77
N PRO A 120 15.16 -38.75 12.39
CA PRO A 120 15.79 -37.91 13.40
C PRO A 120 16.65 -36.83 12.71
N ILE A 121 16.41 -35.56 13.02
CA ILE A 121 17.22 -34.43 12.55
C ILE A 121 18.02 -33.90 13.73
N LEU A 122 19.35 -34.00 13.63
CA LEU A 122 20.27 -33.49 14.65
C LEU A 122 20.81 -32.12 14.24
N SER A 123 20.86 -31.20 15.20
CA SER A 123 21.56 -29.93 15.07
C SER A 123 22.53 -29.77 16.24
N CYS A 124 23.63 -30.51 16.17
CA CYS A 124 24.68 -30.57 17.20
C CYS A 124 26.04 -30.18 16.63
N GLU A 125 27.00 -29.81 17.48
CA GLU A 125 28.37 -29.43 17.08
C GLU A 125 29.13 -30.52 16.31
N LYS A 126 28.90 -31.80 16.65
CA LYS A 126 29.48 -32.96 15.95
C LYS A 126 28.37 -33.78 15.31
N GLN A 127 28.42 -33.95 13.99
CA GLN A 127 27.50 -34.80 13.23
C GLN A 127 28.31 -35.63 12.25
N ASN A 128 28.12 -36.95 12.28
CA ASN A 128 28.81 -37.91 11.44
C ASN A 128 28.11 -38.13 10.09
N THR A 129 26.90 -37.60 9.94
CA THR A 129 26.10 -37.74 8.74
C THR A 129 25.56 -36.39 8.26
N THR A 130 25.18 -36.33 7.00
CA THR A 130 24.45 -35.20 6.40
C THR A 130 23.41 -35.72 5.41
N PHE A 131 22.60 -34.85 4.82
CA PHE A 131 21.65 -35.23 3.77
C PHE A 131 22.16 -34.78 2.41
N ASN A 132 21.91 -35.60 1.39
CA ASN A 132 22.12 -35.20 0.00
C ASN A 132 21.05 -34.17 -0.44
N VAL A 133 21.11 -33.78 -1.72
CA VAL A 133 20.11 -32.87 -2.32
C VAL A 133 18.73 -33.54 -2.39
N TRP A 134 17.68 -32.71 -2.40
CA TRP A 134 16.32 -33.17 -2.63
C TRP A 134 16.16 -33.72 -4.04
N ASN A 135 15.52 -34.88 -4.16
CA ASN A 135 15.16 -35.50 -5.43
C ASN A 135 13.67 -35.86 -5.43
N GLU A 136 13.04 -35.77 -6.59
CA GLU A 136 11.71 -36.34 -6.82
C GLU A 136 11.81 -37.87 -6.81
N GLY A 137 10.83 -38.54 -6.19
CA GLY A 137 10.85 -40.00 -6.10
C GLY A 137 9.53 -40.59 -5.62
N THR A 138 9.57 -41.86 -5.26
CA THR A 138 8.43 -42.65 -4.80
C THR A 138 8.75 -43.33 -3.47
N GLU A 139 7.78 -44.02 -2.88
CA GLU A 139 8.01 -44.73 -1.61
C GLU A 139 9.09 -45.81 -1.66
N SER A 140 9.39 -46.38 -2.84
CA SER A 140 10.45 -47.38 -2.99
C SER A 140 11.85 -46.81 -2.77
N ASP A 141 12.01 -45.49 -2.91
CA ASP A 141 13.29 -44.79 -2.70
C ASP A 141 13.55 -44.48 -1.21
N ILE A 142 12.55 -44.72 -0.35
CA ILE A 142 12.60 -44.41 1.08
C ILE A 142 13.26 -45.56 1.85
N ILE A 143 14.41 -45.27 2.44
CA ILE A 143 15.02 -46.10 3.48
C ILE A 143 14.31 -45.77 4.79
N LYS A 144 13.62 -46.78 5.34
CA LYS A 144 12.88 -46.67 6.60
C LYS A 144 13.76 -46.04 7.68
N ASP A 145 13.21 -45.05 8.37
CA ASP A 145 13.84 -44.35 9.49
C ASP A 145 15.13 -43.54 9.19
N SER A 146 15.57 -43.48 7.92
CA SER A 146 16.84 -42.86 7.51
C SER A 146 16.69 -41.83 6.39
N THR A 147 15.63 -41.93 5.58
CA THR A 147 15.31 -40.97 4.52
C THR A 147 14.41 -39.83 5.03
N ASP A 148 14.79 -38.60 4.70
CA ASP A 148 13.98 -37.41 4.94
C ASP A 148 13.07 -37.14 3.73
N VAL A 149 11.81 -36.82 3.98
CA VAL A 149 10.77 -36.64 2.95
C VAL A 149 10.03 -35.32 3.09
N ARG A 150 9.53 -34.80 1.98
CA ARG A 150 8.59 -33.67 1.92
C ARG A 150 7.61 -33.88 0.76
N PHE A 151 6.51 -33.13 0.80
CA PHE A 151 5.40 -33.32 -0.12
C PHE A 151 4.95 -32.00 -0.73
N THR A 152 4.48 -32.10 -1.96
CA THR A 152 3.70 -31.07 -2.64
C THR A 152 2.43 -31.70 -3.18
N PHE A 153 1.42 -30.89 -3.45
CA PHE A 153 0.06 -31.36 -3.68
C PHE A 153 -0.59 -30.69 -4.86
N LEU A 154 -1.38 -31.45 -5.62
CA LEU A 154 -2.24 -30.93 -6.68
C LEU A 154 -3.70 -31.13 -6.27
N GLY A 155 -4.40 -30.03 -5.99
CA GLY A 155 -5.81 -30.06 -5.60
C GLY A 155 -6.75 -30.26 -6.76
N GLU A 156 -7.78 -31.07 -6.57
CA GLU A 156 -8.83 -31.32 -7.56
C GLU A 156 -10.22 -31.21 -6.92
N GLU A 157 -11.16 -30.65 -7.69
CA GLU A 157 -12.58 -30.53 -7.34
C GLU A 157 -13.40 -31.43 -8.28
N PHE A 158 -14.31 -32.23 -7.72
CA PHE A 158 -15.27 -33.00 -8.47
C PHE A 158 -16.32 -32.05 -9.05
N LYS A 159 -16.47 -32.07 -10.36
CA LYS A 159 -17.55 -31.35 -11.03
C LYS A 159 -18.49 -32.36 -11.66
N SER A 160 -19.61 -32.60 -11.01
CA SER A 160 -20.77 -33.23 -11.65
C SER A 160 -21.29 -32.25 -12.69
N SER A 161 -20.93 -32.46 -13.96
CA SER A 161 -21.38 -31.59 -15.04
C SER A 161 -22.72 -32.09 -15.56
N THR A 162 -23.81 -31.46 -15.12
CA THR A 162 -24.91 -31.21 -16.06
C THR A 162 -24.31 -30.37 -17.20
N GLY A 163 -24.02 -31.03 -18.33
CA GLY A 163 -23.36 -30.53 -19.54
C GLY A 163 -23.10 -29.03 -19.63
N THR A 164 -21.91 -28.59 -19.29
CA THR A 164 -21.66 -27.15 -19.20
C THR A 164 -21.57 -26.50 -20.58
N THR A 165 -22.43 -25.51 -20.84
CA THR A 165 -22.25 -24.60 -21.97
C THR A 165 -21.18 -23.57 -21.58
N LYS A 166 -20.22 -23.28 -22.48
CA LYS A 166 -19.26 -22.18 -22.24
C LYS A 166 -19.97 -20.85 -22.38
N ALA A 167 -19.80 -19.94 -21.43
CA ALA A 167 -20.24 -18.56 -21.51
C ALA A 167 -19.02 -17.64 -21.55
N TYR A 168 -18.74 -17.03 -22.70
CA TYR A 168 -17.54 -16.20 -22.92
C TYR A 168 -17.73 -14.76 -22.44
N TYR A 169 -16.71 -14.19 -21.80
CA TYR A 169 -16.67 -12.78 -21.43
C TYR A 169 -16.49 -11.89 -22.67
N PRO A 170 -17.11 -10.71 -22.78
CA PRO A 170 -17.92 -10.02 -21.76
C PRO A 170 -19.42 -10.29 -21.80
N ASN A 171 -19.93 -11.01 -22.79
CA ASN A 171 -21.35 -11.03 -23.15
C ASN A 171 -22.06 -12.38 -22.90
N ASN A 172 -21.41 -13.33 -22.22
CA ASN A 172 -21.88 -14.71 -22.06
C ASN A 172 -22.22 -15.40 -23.39
N ALA A 173 -21.55 -15.03 -24.50
CA ALA A 173 -21.76 -15.74 -25.77
C ALA A 173 -21.47 -17.23 -25.57
N SER A 174 -22.22 -18.12 -26.24
CA SER A 174 -22.01 -19.57 -26.16
C SER A 174 -20.88 -20.08 -27.07
N ASN A 175 -20.48 -19.25 -28.03
CA ASN A 175 -19.46 -19.56 -29.04
C ASN A 175 -18.35 -18.49 -29.01
N PRO A 176 -17.06 -18.88 -29.00
CA PRO A 176 -15.95 -17.93 -28.97
C PRO A 176 -15.93 -16.99 -30.19
N ASN A 177 -16.45 -17.41 -31.35
CA ASN A 177 -16.49 -16.60 -32.56
C ASN A 177 -17.39 -15.36 -32.42
N GLY A 178 -18.35 -15.38 -31.48
CA GLY A 178 -19.17 -14.22 -31.15
C GLY A 178 -18.48 -13.19 -30.24
N VAL A 179 -17.23 -13.46 -29.84
CA VAL A 179 -16.45 -12.61 -28.94
C VAL A 179 -15.18 -12.13 -29.64
N ASN A 180 -15.07 -10.83 -29.82
CA ASN A 180 -13.91 -10.20 -30.48
C ASN A 180 -12.85 -9.70 -29.50
N SER A 181 -13.17 -9.64 -28.20
CA SER A 181 -12.29 -9.16 -27.14
C SER A 181 -11.40 -10.27 -26.60
N TYR A 182 -10.14 -9.94 -26.34
CA TYR A 182 -9.13 -10.80 -25.73
C TYR A 182 -8.53 -10.12 -24.50
N TYR A 183 -7.98 -10.91 -23.58
CA TYR A 183 -7.42 -10.44 -22.32
C TYR A 183 -6.13 -11.19 -21.99
N THR A 184 -5.17 -10.50 -21.38
CA THR A 184 -3.89 -11.08 -20.94
C THR A 184 -3.98 -11.71 -19.54
N SER A 185 -5.03 -11.38 -18.80
CA SER A 185 -5.31 -11.84 -17.44
C SER A 185 -6.83 -12.02 -17.26
N ILE A 186 -7.24 -12.66 -16.16
CA ILE A 186 -8.66 -12.88 -15.84
C ILE A 186 -9.40 -11.53 -15.88
N PRO A 187 -10.42 -11.36 -16.73
CA PRO A 187 -11.05 -10.06 -16.96
C PRO A 187 -12.18 -9.74 -15.96
N SER A 188 -12.78 -10.76 -15.34
CA SER A 188 -13.88 -10.59 -14.40
C SER A 188 -14.04 -11.82 -13.50
N LYS A 189 -14.63 -11.62 -12.32
CA LYS A 189 -14.90 -12.68 -11.34
C LYS A 189 -15.75 -13.78 -11.99
N GLY A 190 -15.33 -15.03 -11.82
CA GLY A 190 -16.02 -16.22 -12.36
C GLY A 190 -15.65 -16.61 -13.79
N TYR A 191 -14.90 -15.79 -14.53
CA TYR A 191 -14.38 -16.12 -15.87
C TYR A 191 -12.91 -16.53 -15.79
N THR A 192 -12.65 -17.66 -15.13
CA THR A 192 -11.29 -18.16 -14.83
C THR A 192 -10.69 -18.97 -15.96
N GLU A 193 -11.53 -19.59 -16.78
CA GLU A 193 -11.11 -20.50 -17.84
C GLU A 193 -10.65 -19.73 -19.09
N LYS A 194 -9.62 -20.24 -19.75
CA LYS A 194 -9.06 -19.68 -20.99
C LYS A 194 -9.37 -20.58 -22.18
N ASP A 195 -9.72 -19.98 -23.30
CA ASP A 195 -9.82 -20.60 -24.63
C ASP A 195 -8.96 -19.78 -25.62
N SER A 196 -9.07 -20.07 -26.92
CA SER A 196 -8.78 -19.20 -28.07
C SER A 196 -7.62 -18.23 -27.81
N LYS A 197 -6.41 -18.77 -27.94
CA LYS A 197 -5.15 -18.03 -27.81
C LYS A 197 -4.84 -17.27 -29.10
N THR A 198 -4.30 -16.07 -28.97
CA THR A 198 -3.61 -15.36 -30.05
C THR A 198 -2.37 -14.66 -29.54
N ASP A 199 -1.29 -14.66 -30.33
CA ASP A 199 -0.02 -13.97 -30.01
C ASP A 199 0.06 -12.59 -30.70
N ALA A 200 -1.05 -12.12 -31.28
CA ALA A 200 -1.13 -10.88 -32.06
C ALA A 200 -2.38 -10.07 -31.69
N ALA A 201 -2.65 -9.90 -30.38
CA ALA A 201 -3.68 -8.99 -29.91
C ALA A 201 -3.09 -7.61 -29.60
N TYR A 202 -3.84 -6.55 -29.90
CA TYR A 202 -3.42 -5.15 -29.72
C TYR A 202 -4.52 -4.35 -29.03
N LYS A 203 -4.12 -3.26 -28.36
CA LYS A 203 -5.06 -2.22 -27.92
C LYS A 203 -5.31 -1.25 -29.07
N TRP A 204 -6.51 -0.69 -29.10
CA TRP A 204 -6.96 0.22 -30.15
C TRP A 204 -7.47 1.51 -29.52
N TYR A 205 -7.22 2.65 -30.16
CA TYR A 205 -7.64 3.95 -29.65
C TYR A 205 -8.24 4.84 -30.74
N THR A 206 -9.04 5.81 -30.33
CA THR A 206 -9.35 6.98 -31.16
C THR A 206 -8.52 8.16 -30.68
N GLU A 207 -8.20 9.09 -31.57
CA GLU A 207 -7.39 10.25 -31.27
C GLU A 207 -8.16 11.52 -31.62
N LYS A 208 -8.19 12.48 -30.70
CA LYS A 208 -8.78 13.80 -30.92
C LYS A 208 -7.80 14.88 -30.56
N THR A 209 -7.68 15.88 -31.44
CA THR A 209 -6.93 17.10 -31.15
C THR A 209 -7.73 17.99 -30.23
N THR A 210 -7.14 18.42 -29.13
CA THR A 210 -7.75 19.30 -28.14
C THR A 210 -6.90 20.55 -27.94
N LYS A 211 -7.55 21.66 -27.56
CA LYS A 211 -6.89 22.94 -27.30
C LYS A 211 -6.57 23.04 -25.80
N VAL A 212 -5.30 23.25 -25.47
CA VAL A 212 -4.85 23.55 -24.10
C VAL A 212 -4.46 25.02 -24.06
N TYR A 213 -5.20 25.80 -23.30
CA TYR A 213 -4.97 27.25 -23.20
C TYR A 213 -3.88 27.58 -22.19
N TRP A 214 -3.15 28.66 -22.46
CA TRP A 214 -2.18 29.24 -21.54
C TRP A 214 -2.91 29.87 -20.34
N ASN A 215 -2.39 29.64 -19.14
CA ASN A 215 -2.91 30.13 -17.87
C ASN A 215 -4.44 30.10 -17.77
N ASN A 216 -5.04 28.93 -18.01
CA ASN A 216 -6.50 28.71 -17.98
C ASN A 216 -7.33 29.67 -18.86
N GLY A 217 -6.76 30.13 -19.98
CA GLY A 217 -7.47 31.00 -20.93
C GLY A 217 -7.30 32.49 -20.65
N GLU A 218 -6.27 32.89 -19.90
CA GLU A 218 -5.91 34.30 -19.81
C GLU A 218 -5.48 34.89 -21.15
N TYR A 219 -5.59 36.22 -21.21
CA TYR A 219 -5.29 37.00 -22.40
C TYR A 219 -3.90 37.62 -22.30
N SER A 220 -3.11 37.50 -23.35
CA SER A 220 -1.80 38.14 -23.46
C SER A 220 -1.61 38.76 -24.84
N SER A 221 -0.95 39.92 -24.89
CA SER A 221 -0.53 40.56 -26.15
C SER A 221 0.68 39.86 -26.77
N THR A 222 1.50 39.19 -25.95
CA THR A 222 2.72 38.51 -26.37
C THR A 222 2.57 37.01 -26.26
N GLN A 223 3.18 36.28 -27.21
CA GLN A 223 3.15 34.83 -27.25
C GLN A 223 3.83 34.21 -26.01
N PRO A 224 3.12 33.41 -25.21
CA PRO A 224 3.73 32.64 -24.13
C PRO A 224 4.55 31.46 -24.68
N LYS A 225 5.62 31.08 -23.96
CA LYS A 225 6.49 29.96 -24.36
C LYS A 225 5.68 28.66 -24.47
N GLY A 226 5.74 28.02 -25.63
CA GLY A 226 5.04 26.75 -25.90
C GLY A 226 3.56 26.87 -26.28
N TYR A 227 3.02 28.09 -26.41
CA TYR A 227 1.64 28.34 -26.84
C TYR A 227 1.65 29.22 -28.08
N THR A 228 1.68 28.60 -29.26
CA THR A 228 1.96 29.27 -30.55
C THR A 228 0.71 29.74 -31.28
N THR A 229 -0.48 29.27 -30.89
CA THR A 229 -1.71 29.51 -31.65
C THR A 229 -2.59 30.54 -30.96
N LYS A 230 -3.12 31.50 -31.75
CA LYS A 230 -4.04 32.54 -31.27
C LYS A 230 -5.47 32.03 -31.27
N GLY A 231 -6.15 32.10 -30.13
CA GLY A 231 -7.58 31.90 -29.98
C GLY A 231 -8.36 33.22 -30.03
N ASN A 232 -9.38 33.33 -29.18
CA ASN A 232 -10.21 34.53 -29.10
C ASN A 232 -9.38 35.77 -28.76
N SER A 233 -9.79 36.91 -29.28
CA SER A 233 -9.11 38.20 -29.03
C SER A 233 -10.04 39.23 -28.42
N LYS A 234 -9.48 40.12 -27.60
CA LYS A 234 -10.15 41.35 -27.13
C LYS A 234 -9.17 42.51 -27.12
N THR A 235 -9.68 43.71 -26.83
CA THR A 235 -8.87 44.91 -26.66
C THR A 235 -8.89 45.35 -25.20
N VAL A 236 -7.75 45.85 -24.71
CA VAL A 236 -7.61 46.42 -23.37
C VAL A 236 -7.06 47.82 -23.51
N THR A 237 -7.77 48.80 -22.95
CA THR A 237 -7.40 50.21 -23.04
C THR A 237 -6.85 50.70 -21.70
N LYS A 238 -5.73 51.43 -21.74
CA LYS A 238 -5.07 52.02 -20.57
C LYS A 238 -4.65 53.46 -20.83
N THR A 239 -4.50 54.24 -19.77
CA THR A 239 -4.02 55.63 -19.80
C THR A 239 -2.65 55.73 -19.13
N THR A 240 -1.78 56.60 -19.64
CA THR A 240 -0.47 56.89 -19.04
C THR A 240 0.04 58.27 -19.43
N THR A 241 0.88 58.87 -18.60
CA THR A 241 1.53 60.16 -18.89
C THR A 241 2.84 60.02 -19.67
N THR A 242 3.38 58.81 -19.77
CA THR A 242 4.61 58.50 -20.53
C THR A 242 4.27 57.77 -21.82
N LYS A 243 4.85 58.18 -22.95
CA LYS A 243 4.58 57.54 -24.25
C LYS A 243 4.96 56.05 -24.21
N PRO A 244 3.99 55.13 -24.42
CA PRO A 244 4.31 53.70 -24.49
C PRO A 244 5.22 53.39 -25.68
N SER A 245 6.01 52.32 -25.56
CA SER A 245 6.72 51.76 -26.70
C SER A 245 5.75 51.26 -27.76
N THR A 246 6.14 51.40 -29.03
CA THR A 246 5.41 50.88 -30.18
C THR A 246 5.45 49.35 -30.20
N ALA A 247 4.32 48.73 -30.47
CA ALA A 247 4.21 47.29 -30.68
C ALA A 247 3.14 47.00 -31.74
N SER A 248 3.27 45.91 -32.49
CA SER A 248 2.34 45.55 -33.57
C SER A 248 0.91 45.28 -33.09
N TYR A 249 0.73 44.99 -31.79
CA TYR A 249 -0.57 44.77 -31.16
C TYR A 249 -1.14 46.03 -30.49
N ARG A 250 -0.42 47.16 -30.52
CA ARG A 250 -0.75 48.36 -29.75
C ARG A 250 -1.08 49.53 -30.66
N THR A 251 -2.23 50.15 -30.42
CA THR A 251 -2.58 51.45 -30.98
C THR A 251 -2.40 52.52 -29.90
N ILE A 252 -1.68 53.60 -30.20
CA ILE A 252 -1.40 54.70 -29.27
C ILE A 252 -2.07 55.96 -29.79
N LYS A 253 -2.82 56.65 -28.92
CA LYS A 253 -3.43 57.94 -29.20
C LYS A 253 -3.00 58.95 -28.14
N GLU A 254 -2.50 60.11 -28.57
CA GLU A 254 -2.28 61.25 -27.67
C GLU A 254 -3.63 61.80 -27.20
N ASN A 255 -3.76 62.04 -25.90
CA ASN A 255 -4.97 62.56 -25.28
C ASN A 255 -4.60 63.57 -24.20
N THR A 256 -5.54 64.47 -23.88
CA THR A 256 -5.48 65.25 -22.64
C THR A 256 -5.99 64.38 -21.51
N LEU A 257 -5.15 64.13 -20.51
CA LEU A 257 -5.51 63.41 -19.29
C LEU A 257 -5.81 64.41 -18.17
N TYR A 258 -6.68 63.99 -17.28
CA TYR A 258 -7.18 64.74 -16.15
C TYR A 258 -7.02 63.92 -14.87
N ARG A 259 -6.78 64.59 -13.75
CA ARG A 259 -6.87 63.99 -12.42
C ARG A 259 -7.36 65.03 -11.42
N THR A 260 -8.04 64.57 -10.37
CA THR A 260 -8.55 65.44 -9.32
C THR A 260 -7.75 65.24 -8.05
N GLY A 261 -7.50 66.34 -7.34
CA GLY A 261 -6.95 66.35 -6.00
C GLY A 261 -7.76 67.28 -5.11
N LYS A 262 -7.51 67.24 -3.81
CA LYS A 262 -8.03 68.23 -2.87
C LYS A 262 -6.90 69.03 -2.26
N VAL A 263 -7.10 70.34 -2.20
CA VAL A 263 -6.26 71.28 -1.48
C VAL A 263 -7.07 72.00 -0.41
N ALA A 264 -6.36 72.59 0.54
CA ALA A 264 -6.94 73.43 1.58
C ALA A 264 -7.79 74.56 0.98
N TYR A 265 -9.00 74.72 1.49
CA TYR A 265 -9.96 75.75 1.08
C TYR A 265 -10.35 76.64 2.28
N PRO A 266 -10.89 77.84 2.05
CA PRO A 266 -11.27 78.74 3.14
C PRO A 266 -12.35 78.09 4.01
N PHE A 267 -12.02 77.85 5.27
CA PHE A 267 -12.96 77.31 6.26
C PHE A 267 -13.48 78.42 7.19
N LYS A 268 -12.67 79.46 7.39
CA LYS A 268 -13.03 80.65 8.17
C LYS A 268 -12.58 81.92 7.45
N TYR A 269 -13.17 83.04 7.84
CA TYR A 269 -12.97 84.37 7.25
C TYR A 269 -12.64 85.36 8.36
N GLU A 270 -11.59 86.16 8.16
CA GLU A 270 -11.20 87.22 9.07
C GLU A 270 -11.94 88.51 8.69
N CYS A 271 -12.91 88.86 9.52
CA CYS A 271 -13.85 89.95 9.29
C CYS A 271 -13.46 91.20 10.08
N VAL A 272 -13.58 92.35 9.44
CA VAL A 272 -13.54 93.67 10.10
C VAL A 272 -14.93 94.02 10.59
N ASP A 273 -15.01 94.40 11.87
CA ASP A 273 -16.20 95.03 12.46
C ASP A 273 -15.93 96.53 12.59
N PRO A 274 -16.70 97.41 11.94
CA PRO A 274 -16.48 98.86 11.97
C PRO A 274 -16.49 99.46 13.39
N ASN A 275 -17.16 98.81 14.33
CA ASN A 275 -17.30 99.30 15.70
C ASN A 275 -16.17 98.85 16.63
N LEU A 276 -15.41 97.82 16.25
CA LEU A 276 -14.39 97.19 17.10
C LEU A 276 -13.00 97.23 16.48
N SER A 277 -12.92 97.10 15.16
CA SER A 277 -11.65 97.01 14.44
C SER A 277 -11.10 98.40 14.12
N ARG A 278 -9.78 98.57 14.32
CA ARG A 278 -9.08 99.83 14.00
C ARG A 278 -7.99 99.57 12.98
N TYR A 279 -7.85 100.45 11.99
CA TYR A 279 -6.76 100.34 11.02
C TYR A 279 -5.47 100.90 11.62
N ASN A 280 -4.42 100.09 11.67
CA ASN A 280 -3.10 100.51 12.09
C ASN A 280 -2.28 100.89 10.85
N GLU A 281 -1.99 102.19 10.70
CA GLU A 281 -1.24 102.71 9.54
C GLU A 281 0.22 102.24 9.49
N THR A 282 0.83 101.91 10.63
CA THR A 282 2.23 101.47 10.71
C THR A 282 2.39 100.04 10.18
N THR A 283 1.49 99.13 10.60
CA THR A 283 1.50 97.73 10.18
C THR A 283 0.67 97.47 8.91
N LYS A 284 -0.08 98.49 8.45
CA LYS A 284 -1.03 98.45 7.33
C LYS A 284 -2.07 97.33 7.44
N LYS A 285 -2.53 97.03 8.67
CA LYS A 285 -3.49 95.96 8.99
C LYS A 285 -4.58 96.46 9.94
N PHE A 286 -5.74 95.78 9.92
CA PHE A 286 -6.78 95.98 10.93
C PHE A 286 -6.44 95.21 12.21
N GLU A 287 -6.56 95.87 13.35
CA GLU A 287 -6.50 95.26 14.68
C GLU A 287 -7.91 94.92 15.17
N ASN A 288 -8.03 93.92 16.04
CA ASN A 288 -9.32 93.42 16.59
C ASN A 288 -10.30 92.93 15.52
N THR A 289 -9.82 92.11 14.60
CA THR A 289 -10.64 91.38 13.62
C THR A 289 -11.37 90.20 14.28
N LEU A 290 -12.47 89.74 13.67
CA LEU A 290 -13.27 88.62 14.15
C LEU A 290 -13.23 87.45 13.18
N ILE A 291 -13.02 86.23 13.68
CA ILE A 291 -13.01 85.02 12.85
C ILE A 291 -14.42 84.48 12.70
N SER A 292 -14.90 84.41 11.46
CA SER A 292 -16.24 83.92 11.11
C SER A 292 -16.19 82.62 10.31
N THR A 293 -17.13 81.70 10.55
CA THR A 293 -17.35 80.50 9.73
C THR A 293 -18.24 80.77 8.51
N THR A 294 -18.97 81.89 8.50
CA THR A 294 -19.68 82.42 7.33
C THR A 294 -18.89 83.54 6.69
N LYS A 295 -19.04 83.78 5.37
CA LYS A 295 -18.37 84.91 4.72
C LYS A 295 -18.81 86.22 5.39
N CYS A 296 -17.87 87.14 5.57
CA CYS A 296 -18.11 88.39 6.29
C CYS A 296 -19.24 89.20 5.64
N GLU A 297 -19.26 89.26 4.32
CA GLU A 297 -20.22 90.02 3.53
C GLU A 297 -21.64 89.43 3.56
N GLU A 298 -21.77 88.12 3.83
CA GLU A 298 -23.08 87.46 3.98
C GLU A 298 -23.75 87.78 5.31
N ARG A 299 -23.01 88.33 6.29
CA ARG A 299 -23.58 88.79 7.56
C ARG A 299 -24.27 90.16 7.40
N ASN A 300 -23.58 91.10 6.74
CA ASN A 300 -24.09 92.39 6.26
C ASN A 300 -22.95 93.07 5.48
N SER A 301 -23.10 93.23 4.17
CA SER A 301 -22.04 93.70 3.26
C SER A 301 -21.58 95.14 3.50
N ASP A 302 -22.42 95.97 4.09
CA ASP A 302 -22.15 97.40 4.31
C ASP A 302 -21.34 97.64 5.59
N THR A 303 -21.35 96.65 6.49
CA THR A 303 -20.67 96.71 7.79
C THR A 303 -19.47 95.78 7.86
N PHE A 304 -19.62 94.51 7.50
CA PHE A 304 -18.53 93.53 7.65
C PHE A 304 -17.76 93.34 6.35
N LYS A 305 -16.44 93.57 6.39
CA LYS A 305 -15.54 93.37 5.24
C LYS A 305 -14.58 92.22 5.51
N ASN A 306 -14.42 91.29 4.56
CA ASN A 306 -13.41 90.25 4.64
C ASN A 306 -12.01 90.83 4.36
N THR A 307 -11.08 90.57 5.27
CA THR A 307 -9.69 91.01 5.15
C THR A 307 -8.73 89.86 4.85
N ALA A 308 -9.05 88.64 5.27
CA ALA A 308 -8.26 87.46 4.96
C ALA A 308 -9.10 86.18 5.00
N ASN A 309 -8.77 85.25 4.09
CA ASN A 309 -9.29 83.89 4.14
C ASN A 309 -8.37 83.02 5.01
N VAL A 310 -8.94 82.27 5.93
CA VAL A 310 -8.22 81.32 6.78
C VAL A 310 -8.44 79.91 6.25
N PHE A 311 -7.35 79.27 5.83
CA PHE A 311 -7.36 77.96 5.19
C PHE A 311 -7.08 76.87 6.21
N TYR A 312 -7.81 75.75 6.10
CA TYR A 312 -7.63 74.58 6.94
C TYR A 312 -7.40 73.32 6.09
N THR A 313 -6.86 72.27 6.71
CA THR A 313 -6.82 70.92 6.16
C THR A 313 -8.22 70.45 5.78
N CYS A 314 -8.36 69.47 4.87
CA CYS A 314 -9.67 69.03 4.38
C CYS A 314 -10.60 68.42 5.44
N ASP A 315 -10.08 68.08 6.61
CA ASP A 315 -10.84 67.66 7.80
C ASP A 315 -11.29 68.84 8.68
N GLY A 316 -10.89 70.07 8.35
CA GLY A 316 -11.20 71.30 9.08
C GLY A 316 -10.41 71.50 10.38
N VAL A 317 -9.40 70.68 10.65
CA VAL A 317 -8.73 70.63 11.97
C VAL A 317 -7.55 71.59 12.08
N ASN A 318 -6.62 71.56 11.12
CA ASN A 318 -5.35 72.30 11.21
C ASN A 318 -5.33 73.48 10.24
N GLN A 319 -4.94 74.66 10.72
CA GLN A 319 -4.73 75.83 9.86
C GLN A 319 -3.50 75.61 8.99
N VAL A 320 -3.62 75.86 7.69
CA VAL A 320 -2.55 75.65 6.70
C VAL A 320 -2.46 76.81 5.73
N SER A 321 -1.41 76.84 4.91
CA SER A 321 -1.29 77.81 3.83
C SER A 321 -2.28 77.51 2.70
N LYS A 322 -2.71 78.57 1.99
CA LYS A 322 -3.53 78.44 0.77
C LYS A 322 -2.89 77.46 -0.21
N GLY A 323 -3.67 76.50 -0.71
CA GLY A 323 -3.22 75.54 -1.72
C GLY A 323 -2.45 74.33 -1.17
N SER A 324 -2.35 74.16 0.14
CA SER A 324 -1.73 72.96 0.73
C SER A 324 -2.48 71.69 0.32
N GLU A 325 -1.78 70.70 -0.22
CA GLU A 325 -2.38 69.41 -0.60
C GLU A 325 -2.93 68.68 0.63
N CYS A 326 -4.14 68.14 0.50
CA CYS A 326 -4.84 67.49 1.59
C CYS A 326 -5.34 66.08 1.22
N SER A 327 -5.24 65.67 -0.05
CA SER A 327 -5.47 64.30 -0.48
C SER A 327 -4.55 63.92 -1.63
N LYS A 328 -4.25 62.62 -1.78
CA LYS A 328 -3.60 62.12 -2.98
C LYS A 328 -4.49 62.41 -4.19
N PHE A 329 -3.86 62.78 -5.29
CA PHE A 329 -4.56 62.89 -6.57
C PHE A 329 -5.08 61.53 -7.03
N THR A 330 -6.19 61.54 -7.75
CA THR A 330 -6.67 60.36 -8.47
C THR A 330 -5.70 59.96 -9.58
N ASP A 331 -5.87 58.74 -10.08
CA ASP A 331 -5.21 58.33 -11.31
C ASP A 331 -5.63 59.19 -12.50
N TRP A 332 -4.77 59.26 -13.50
CA TRP A 332 -5.00 60.00 -14.74
C TRP A 332 -6.06 59.30 -15.60
N THR A 333 -7.11 60.04 -15.93
CA THR A 333 -8.23 59.58 -16.76
C THR A 333 -8.45 60.51 -17.96
N THR A 334 -9.19 60.05 -18.97
CA THR A 334 -9.66 60.90 -20.07
C THR A 334 -10.92 61.69 -19.69
N THR A 335 -11.53 61.40 -18.55
CA THR A 335 -12.72 62.11 -18.07
C THR A 335 -12.33 63.51 -17.60
N LYS A 336 -12.89 64.53 -18.25
CA LYS A 336 -12.65 65.93 -17.88
C LYS A 336 -13.06 66.18 -16.43
N CYS A 337 -12.19 66.86 -15.67
CA CYS A 337 -12.53 67.41 -14.36
C CYS A 337 -12.60 68.95 -14.41
N GLU A 338 -13.15 69.54 -13.35
CA GLU A 338 -13.22 71.00 -13.17
C GLU A 338 -12.79 71.35 -11.75
N SER A 339 -12.03 72.44 -11.62
CA SER A 339 -11.61 72.95 -10.32
C SER A 339 -12.75 73.71 -9.64
N ASN A 340 -12.90 73.53 -8.34
CA ASN A 340 -13.90 74.22 -7.53
C ASN A 340 -13.27 74.78 -6.27
N SER A 341 -13.11 76.11 -6.24
CA SER A 341 -12.50 76.84 -5.13
C SER A 341 -13.31 76.81 -3.84
N LYS A 342 -14.63 76.56 -3.91
CA LYS A 342 -15.50 76.45 -2.72
C LYS A 342 -15.32 75.12 -2.00
N THR A 343 -14.91 74.07 -2.71
CA THR A 343 -14.75 72.71 -2.18
C THR A 343 -13.31 72.24 -2.13
N GLY A 344 -12.36 73.10 -2.52
CA GLY A 344 -10.93 72.78 -2.59
C GLY A 344 -10.58 71.75 -3.65
N VAL A 345 -11.48 71.43 -4.58
CA VAL A 345 -11.20 70.49 -5.66
C VAL A 345 -10.30 71.16 -6.69
N VAL A 346 -9.16 70.54 -6.96
CA VAL A 346 -8.22 70.96 -8.00
C VAL A 346 -8.25 69.94 -9.11
N CYS A 347 -8.45 70.42 -10.33
CA CYS A 347 -8.32 69.64 -11.54
C CYS A 347 -6.97 69.94 -12.19
N GLU A 348 -6.15 68.91 -12.36
CA GLU A 348 -4.95 68.99 -13.17
C GLU A 348 -5.21 68.39 -14.55
N LYS A 349 -4.58 68.99 -15.56
CA LYS A 349 -4.55 68.47 -16.93
C LYS A 349 -3.12 68.31 -17.41
N LYS A 350 -2.86 67.24 -18.15
CA LYS A 350 -1.55 66.97 -18.74
C LYS A 350 -1.71 66.23 -20.07
N THR A 351 -0.82 66.50 -21.01
CA THR A 351 -0.70 65.66 -22.22
C THR A 351 -0.26 64.26 -21.80
N GLY A 352 -1.00 63.25 -22.25
CA GLY A 352 -0.69 61.85 -22.02
C GLY A 352 -1.16 61.00 -23.19
N TYR A 353 -1.24 59.69 -22.95
CA TYR A 353 -1.53 58.71 -23.98
C TYR A 353 -2.58 57.74 -23.50
N THR A 354 -3.53 57.44 -24.38
CA THR A 354 -4.35 56.25 -24.28
C THR A 354 -3.79 55.22 -25.25
N TYR A 355 -3.53 54.02 -24.77
CA TYR A 355 -3.13 52.92 -25.64
C TYR A 355 -4.08 51.74 -25.50
N THR A 356 -4.38 51.13 -26.64
CA THR A 356 -5.24 49.96 -26.74
C THR A 356 -4.39 48.79 -27.22
N ASP A 357 -4.27 47.78 -26.37
CA ASP A 357 -3.56 46.55 -26.69
C ASP A 357 -4.56 45.49 -27.16
N LYS A 358 -4.34 44.91 -28.34
CA LYS A 358 -5.00 43.67 -28.74
C LYS A 358 -4.34 42.51 -28.00
N VAL A 359 -5.15 41.69 -27.36
CA VAL A 359 -4.73 40.54 -26.56
C VAL A 359 -5.44 39.28 -27.05
N TRP A 360 -4.79 38.12 -26.91
CA TRP A 360 -5.32 36.83 -27.36
C TRP A 360 -5.28 35.80 -26.25
N GLN A 361 -6.23 34.86 -26.26
CA GLN A 361 -6.10 33.59 -25.55
C GLN A 361 -5.14 32.70 -26.35
N TRP A 362 -3.94 32.48 -25.85
CA TRP A 362 -2.96 31.63 -26.51
C TRP A 362 -3.22 30.16 -26.16
N TYR A 363 -3.15 29.27 -27.14
CA TYR A 363 -3.30 27.84 -26.92
C TYR A 363 -2.25 27.04 -27.69
N LYS A 364 -2.06 25.80 -27.26
CA LYS A 364 -1.38 24.75 -28.02
C LYS A 364 -2.35 23.62 -28.28
N GLU A 365 -2.11 22.90 -29.36
CA GLU A 365 -2.88 21.71 -29.70
C GLU A 365 -2.17 20.48 -29.14
N THR A 366 -2.94 19.58 -28.53
CA THR A 366 -2.44 18.29 -28.07
C THR A 366 -3.39 17.21 -28.53
N SER A 367 -2.83 16.10 -29.00
CA SER A 367 -3.60 14.90 -29.29
C SER A 367 -3.86 14.14 -28.01
N VAL A 368 -5.11 13.78 -27.76
CA VAL A 368 -5.51 12.94 -26.64
C VAL A 368 -6.03 11.63 -27.22
N LYS A 369 -5.41 10.53 -26.79
CA LYS A 369 -5.86 9.18 -27.12
C LYS A 369 -7.02 8.76 -26.20
N SER A 370 -7.90 7.93 -26.72
CA SER A 370 -8.98 7.28 -25.99
C SER A 370 -9.05 5.81 -26.42
N TYR A 371 -8.50 4.93 -25.58
CA TYR A 371 -8.43 3.48 -25.80
C TYR A 371 -9.79 2.81 -25.62
N TYR A 372 -10.09 1.84 -26.49
CA TYR A 372 -11.35 1.11 -26.51
C TYR A 372 -11.24 -0.20 -25.70
N PRO A 373 -12.32 -0.63 -25.02
CA PRO A 373 -13.61 0.03 -24.89
C PRO A 373 -13.71 1.05 -23.75
N GLY A 374 -12.75 1.08 -22.83
CA GLY A 374 -12.88 1.79 -21.56
C GLY A 374 -12.73 3.31 -21.61
N GLY A 375 -12.40 3.89 -22.76
CA GLY A 375 -12.18 5.32 -22.95
C GLY A 375 -10.94 5.86 -22.22
N LYS A 376 -9.96 5.00 -21.94
CA LYS A 376 -8.77 5.37 -21.15
C LYS A 376 -7.82 6.22 -21.97
N THR A 377 -7.10 7.15 -21.34
CA THR A 377 -6.14 8.01 -22.06
C THR A 377 -4.77 7.38 -22.29
N THR A 378 -4.54 6.22 -21.68
CA THR A 378 -3.25 5.52 -21.64
C THR A 378 -3.49 4.02 -21.81
N ALA A 379 -2.57 3.35 -22.50
CA ALA A 379 -2.72 1.95 -22.89
C ALA A 379 -2.68 1.00 -21.69
N ASP A 380 -1.81 1.26 -20.72
CA ASP A 380 -1.62 0.46 -19.49
C ASP A 380 -2.90 0.30 -18.67
N LYS A 381 -3.79 1.30 -18.71
CA LYS A 381 -5.08 1.28 -18.00
C LYS A 381 -6.21 0.58 -18.75
N GLU A 382 -6.00 0.22 -20.02
CA GLU A 382 -6.95 -0.56 -20.81
C GLU A 382 -6.55 -2.03 -20.77
N ASN A 383 -7.48 -2.92 -20.41
CA ASN A 383 -7.20 -4.35 -20.25
C ASN A 383 -7.68 -5.18 -21.45
N THR A 384 -8.38 -4.55 -22.39
CA THR A 384 -9.01 -5.24 -23.52
C THR A 384 -8.14 -5.15 -24.76
N TYR A 385 -7.97 -6.29 -25.43
CA TYR A 385 -7.21 -6.42 -26.66
C TYR A 385 -8.10 -6.94 -27.78
N TYR A 386 -7.72 -6.63 -29.02
CA TYR A 386 -8.41 -7.03 -30.23
C TYR A 386 -7.41 -7.42 -31.33
N VAL A 387 -7.76 -8.42 -32.13
CA VAL A 387 -6.98 -8.83 -33.30
C VAL A 387 -7.24 -7.88 -34.48
N THR A 388 -8.50 -7.44 -34.63
CA THR A 388 -8.95 -6.51 -35.67
C THR A 388 -9.55 -5.25 -35.03
N SER A 389 -9.76 -4.21 -35.84
CA SER A 389 -10.30 -2.93 -35.34
C SER A 389 -11.68 -3.13 -34.70
N PRO A 390 -11.89 -2.79 -33.41
CA PRO A 390 -13.17 -3.02 -32.75
C PRO A 390 -14.27 -2.04 -33.18
N VAL A 391 -13.89 -0.85 -33.64
CA VAL A 391 -14.82 0.18 -34.14
C VAL A 391 -14.23 0.87 -35.38
N LYS A 392 -15.09 1.46 -36.21
CA LYS A 392 -14.65 2.21 -37.39
C LYS A 392 -13.81 3.42 -36.99
N GLY A 393 -12.64 3.58 -37.61
CA GLY A 393 -11.74 4.70 -37.36
C GLY A 393 -10.86 4.58 -36.11
N ALA A 394 -10.87 3.43 -35.42
CA ALA A 394 -9.88 3.17 -34.38
C ALA A 394 -8.50 2.90 -35.00
N ILE A 395 -7.47 3.36 -34.31
CA ILE A 395 -6.06 3.24 -34.67
C ILE A 395 -5.45 2.12 -33.82
N LYS A 396 -4.72 1.22 -34.47
CA LYS A 396 -3.99 0.13 -33.81
C LYS A 396 -2.77 0.67 -33.08
N ASP A 397 -2.65 0.36 -31.79
CA ASP A 397 -1.42 0.64 -31.04
C ASP A 397 -0.45 -0.55 -31.14
N THR A 398 0.47 -0.49 -32.10
CA THR A 398 1.43 -1.58 -32.35
C THR A 398 2.38 -1.85 -31.18
N SER A 399 2.59 -0.87 -30.29
CA SER A 399 3.43 -1.03 -29.10
C SER A 399 2.82 -1.96 -28.05
N THR A 400 1.52 -2.25 -28.16
CA THR A 400 0.75 -3.03 -27.18
C THR A 400 0.55 -4.49 -27.56
N LYS A 401 1.35 -5.02 -28.50
CA LYS A 401 1.24 -6.42 -28.93
C LYS A 401 1.37 -7.37 -27.73
N ALA A 402 0.41 -8.28 -27.56
CA ALA A 402 0.43 -9.24 -26.48
C ALA A 402 -0.15 -10.61 -26.88
N THR A 403 0.25 -11.64 -26.13
CA THR A 403 -0.44 -12.94 -26.10
C THR A 403 -1.66 -12.82 -25.21
N ALA A 404 -2.84 -13.05 -25.78
CA ALA A 404 -4.11 -12.87 -25.10
C ALA A 404 -5.09 -14.01 -25.40
N TYR A 405 -6.05 -14.19 -24.50
CA TYR A 405 -7.00 -15.31 -24.49
C TYR A 405 -8.44 -14.79 -24.45
N LYS A 406 -9.37 -15.59 -24.93
CA LYS A 406 -10.78 -15.42 -24.59
C LYS A 406 -11.06 -16.16 -23.29
N PHE A 407 -11.68 -15.48 -22.34
CA PHE A 407 -12.03 -16.09 -21.06
C PHE A 407 -13.49 -16.51 -21.06
N TYR A 408 -13.78 -17.65 -20.42
CA TYR A 408 -15.14 -18.15 -20.26
C TYR A 408 -15.39 -18.63 -18.83
N LYS A 409 -16.68 -18.80 -18.53
CA LYS A 409 -17.16 -19.55 -17.38
C LYS A 409 -18.01 -20.70 -17.89
N ASN A 410 -18.09 -21.77 -17.12
CA ASN A 410 -19.01 -22.86 -17.39
C ASN A 410 -20.39 -22.49 -16.80
N VAL A 411 -21.46 -22.68 -17.58
CA VAL A 411 -22.85 -22.56 -17.12
C VAL A 411 -23.57 -23.89 -17.36
N GLU A 412 -24.46 -24.28 -16.45
CA GLU A 412 -25.18 -25.56 -16.49
C GLU A 412 -25.95 -25.77 -17.81
N GLY A 413 -25.91 -27.00 -18.33
CA GLY A 413 -26.67 -27.45 -19.52
C GLY A 413 -26.92 -28.97 -19.47
N THR A 414 -27.52 -29.56 -20.51
CA THR A 414 -28.34 -30.79 -20.36
C THR A 414 -27.66 -32.15 -20.64
N SER A 415 -26.36 -32.24 -20.85
CA SER A 415 -25.69 -33.56 -21.03
C SER A 415 -24.17 -33.50 -20.80
N GLY A 416 -23.66 -34.23 -19.78
CA GLY A 416 -22.23 -34.26 -19.47
C GLY A 416 -21.81 -35.33 -18.47
N SER A 417 -20.55 -35.74 -18.58
CA SER A 417 -19.84 -36.77 -17.80
C SER A 417 -19.16 -36.20 -16.55
N GLU A 418 -18.79 -37.09 -15.63
CA GLU A 418 -18.11 -36.81 -14.36
C GLU A 418 -16.60 -36.62 -14.57
N GLU A 419 -16.02 -35.51 -14.11
CA GLU A 419 -14.56 -35.26 -14.17
C GLU A 419 -14.05 -34.51 -12.93
N TRP A 420 -12.81 -34.81 -12.56
CA TRP A 420 -12.05 -34.12 -11.51
C TRP A 420 -11.20 -33.02 -12.15
N VAL A 421 -11.40 -31.78 -11.73
CA VAL A 421 -10.73 -30.61 -12.31
C VAL A 421 -9.69 -30.05 -11.35
N THR A 422 -8.47 -29.83 -11.83
CA THR A 422 -7.39 -29.24 -11.04
C THR A 422 -7.69 -27.79 -10.68
N ILE A 423 -7.50 -27.44 -9.41
CA ILE A 423 -7.76 -26.08 -8.89
C ILE A 423 -6.50 -25.23 -8.68
N THR A 424 -5.31 -25.85 -8.83
CA THR A 424 -4.00 -25.20 -8.64
C THR A 424 -3.18 -25.30 -9.93
N ASN A 425 -2.34 -24.30 -10.20
CA ASN A 425 -1.48 -24.24 -11.41
C ASN A 425 -0.23 -25.15 -11.28
N GLY A 426 -0.41 -26.38 -10.80
CA GLY A 426 0.65 -27.34 -10.50
C GLY A 426 0.70 -27.74 -9.03
N TYR A 427 1.74 -28.49 -8.65
CA TYR A 427 1.95 -28.97 -7.29
C TYR A 427 2.40 -27.83 -6.37
N VAL A 428 1.70 -27.64 -5.25
CA VAL A 428 1.89 -26.57 -4.27
C VAL A 428 2.12 -27.12 -2.86
N SER A 429 2.51 -26.28 -1.91
CA SER A 429 2.61 -26.68 -0.50
C SER A 429 1.22 -26.95 0.13
N GLU A 430 1.19 -27.62 1.29
CA GLU A 430 -0.07 -27.88 2.02
C GLU A 430 -0.85 -26.59 2.33
N THR A 431 -0.14 -25.56 2.81
CA THR A 431 -0.76 -24.25 3.14
C THR A 431 -1.38 -23.60 1.91
N GLU A 432 -0.69 -23.65 0.77
CA GLU A 432 -1.21 -23.08 -0.49
C GLU A 432 -2.40 -23.89 -1.02
N LEU A 433 -2.40 -25.21 -0.87
CA LEU A 433 -3.52 -26.06 -1.26
C LEU A 433 -4.79 -25.75 -0.43
N VAL A 434 -4.65 -25.71 0.90
CA VAL A 434 -5.77 -25.40 1.82
C VAL A 434 -6.31 -24.00 1.54
N GLN A 435 -5.43 -23.03 1.28
CA GLN A 435 -5.83 -21.68 0.89
C GLN A 435 -6.59 -21.68 -0.44
N ALA A 436 -6.11 -22.42 -1.45
CA ALA A 436 -6.77 -22.49 -2.76
C ALA A 436 -8.21 -23.02 -2.65
N PHE A 437 -8.45 -24.07 -1.87
CA PHE A 437 -9.81 -24.56 -1.62
C PHE A 437 -10.65 -23.59 -0.79
N SER A 438 -10.07 -22.92 0.20
CA SER A 438 -10.76 -21.92 1.01
C SER A 438 -11.22 -20.71 0.17
N GLU A 439 -10.40 -20.28 -0.78
CA GLU A 439 -10.74 -19.20 -1.74
C GLU A 439 -11.89 -19.58 -2.68
N LEU A 440 -12.09 -20.88 -2.92
CA LEU A 440 -13.23 -21.45 -3.65
C LEU A 440 -14.50 -21.58 -2.77
N GLY A 441 -14.42 -21.26 -1.48
CA GLY A 441 -15.55 -21.27 -0.55
C GLY A 441 -15.73 -22.59 0.21
N TYR A 442 -14.79 -23.53 0.07
CA TYR A 442 -14.80 -24.76 0.86
C TYR A 442 -14.35 -24.50 2.30
N LYS A 443 -15.00 -25.17 3.25
CA LYS A 443 -14.62 -25.12 4.68
C LYS A 443 -13.56 -26.18 4.96
N VAL A 444 -12.32 -25.93 4.53
CA VAL A 444 -11.19 -26.83 4.76
C VAL A 444 -10.05 -26.10 5.47
N ASN A 445 -9.42 -26.73 6.46
CA ASN A 445 -8.28 -26.20 7.21
C ASN A 445 -7.08 -27.16 7.22
N SER A 446 -7.25 -28.37 6.68
CA SER A 446 -6.26 -29.43 6.69
C SER A 446 -6.43 -30.36 5.49
N LEU A 447 -5.41 -31.17 5.19
CA LEU A 447 -5.53 -32.24 4.19
C LEU A 447 -6.65 -33.23 4.53
N LYS A 448 -6.94 -33.44 5.82
CA LYS A 448 -8.04 -34.31 6.26
C LYS A 448 -9.40 -33.76 5.85
N ASP A 449 -9.63 -32.47 6.01
CA ASP A 449 -10.91 -31.84 5.61
C ASP A 449 -11.15 -31.95 4.10
N ILE A 450 -10.07 -32.01 3.30
CA ILE A 450 -10.14 -32.19 1.84
C ILE A 450 -10.55 -33.64 1.52
N ILE A 451 -9.94 -34.65 2.15
CA ILE A 451 -10.29 -36.07 1.92
C ILE A 451 -11.69 -36.41 2.44
N ASP A 452 -12.11 -35.79 3.55
CA ASP A 452 -13.44 -36.01 4.12
C ASP A 452 -14.55 -35.34 3.29
N ASN A 453 -14.20 -34.52 2.30
CA ASN A 453 -15.15 -33.87 1.39
C ASN A 453 -15.39 -34.73 0.14
N GLU A 454 -16.64 -35.06 -0.14
CA GLU A 454 -17.02 -35.90 -1.29
C GLU A 454 -16.69 -35.28 -2.66
N ASN A 455 -16.53 -33.95 -2.71
CA ASN A 455 -16.27 -33.21 -3.94
C ASN A 455 -14.82 -32.73 -4.07
N LEU A 456 -13.93 -33.11 -3.15
CA LEU A 456 -12.54 -32.67 -3.20
C LEU A 456 -11.60 -33.87 -3.11
N ARG A 457 -10.43 -33.72 -3.73
CA ARG A 457 -9.30 -34.62 -3.52
C ARG A 457 -8.00 -33.89 -3.78
N TYR A 458 -6.90 -34.57 -3.54
CA TYR A 458 -5.59 -34.10 -3.94
C TYR A 458 -4.69 -35.26 -4.37
N GLN A 459 -3.73 -34.96 -5.24
CA GLN A 459 -2.62 -35.85 -5.56
C GLN A 459 -1.40 -35.45 -4.74
N VAL A 460 -0.59 -36.43 -4.36
CA VAL A 460 0.63 -36.21 -3.59
C VAL A 460 1.83 -36.40 -4.51
N LYS A 461 2.81 -35.50 -4.38
CA LYS A 461 4.12 -35.64 -5.00
C LYS A 461 5.19 -35.65 -3.94
N LEU A 462 5.98 -36.72 -3.94
CA LEU A 462 7.01 -36.99 -2.94
C LEU A 462 8.38 -36.53 -3.42
N GLU A 463 9.08 -35.82 -2.54
CA GLU A 463 10.51 -35.56 -2.66
C GLU A 463 11.23 -36.16 -1.46
N TYR A 464 12.43 -36.69 -1.69
CA TYR A 464 13.23 -37.34 -0.68
C TYR A 464 14.69 -36.90 -0.72
N ARG A 465 15.38 -37.11 0.40
CA ARG A 465 16.84 -37.02 0.50
C ARG A 465 17.35 -38.07 1.48
N ASN A 466 18.43 -38.73 1.11
CA ASN A 466 19.03 -39.81 1.88
C ASN A 466 20.18 -39.29 2.74
N ARG A 467 20.33 -39.92 3.89
CA ARG A 467 21.46 -39.69 4.78
C ARG A 467 22.73 -40.27 4.17
N ILE A 468 23.80 -39.49 4.18
CA ILE A 468 25.14 -39.87 3.73
C ILE A 468 26.15 -39.64 4.87
N SER A 469 27.20 -40.44 4.92
CA SER A 469 28.31 -40.20 5.87
C SER A 469 29.07 -38.94 5.45
N LYS A 470 29.52 -38.16 6.42
CA LYS A 470 30.39 -37.00 6.16
C LYS A 470 31.79 -37.41 5.73
#